data_AF-A0A953S2A4-F1
#
_entry.id   AF-A0A953S2A4-F1
#
_cell.length_a   1.000
_cell.length_b   1.000
_cell.length_c   1.000
_cell.angle_alpha   90.00
_cell.angle_beta   90.00
_cell.angle_gamma   90.00
#
_symmetry.space_group_name_H-M   'P 1'
#
loop_
_entity.id
_entity.type
_entity.pdbx_description
1 polymer ?
#
loop_
_entity_poly.entity_id
_entity_poly.type
_entity_poly.pdbx_seq_one_letter_code
_entity_poly.pdbx_strand_id
1 'polypeptide(L)'
;MPVAAGLEEFDPLAPQREAALFYGLFLRGHSAETLRRDIDVPVKLLNKLMFRHRNEQAVRQKLQRTYLYRKQVLSIFDELVTREKAQDRMMLRVH
;
A
#
# COMPACT_ATOMS: atom_id res chain seq x y z
N MET A 1 -32.38 5.92 19.02
CA MET A 1 -32.04 5.45 17.65
C MET A 1 -30.53 5.34 17.56
N PRO A 2 -29.95 4.17 17.25
CA PRO A 2 -28.52 3.96 17.31
C PRO A 2 -27.81 4.61 16.10
N VAL A 3 -26.64 5.16 16.39
CA VAL A 3 -25.69 5.78 15.46
C VAL A 3 -25.39 4.87 14.28
N ALA A 4 -25.46 5.45 13.08
CA ALA A 4 -25.11 4.86 11.79
C ALA A 4 -23.64 4.35 11.78
N ALA A 5 -23.43 3.10 12.19
CA ALA A 5 -22.14 2.42 12.13
C ALA A 5 -21.94 1.65 10.80
N GLY A 6 -22.35 2.24 9.67
CA GLY A 6 -22.52 1.49 8.42
C GLY A 6 -21.68 1.93 7.22
N LEU A 7 -21.12 3.14 7.22
CA LEU A 7 -20.43 3.70 6.05
C LEU A 7 -19.25 4.54 6.52
N GLU A 8 -18.17 3.88 6.97
CA GLU A 8 -16.86 4.42 6.62
C GLU A 8 -16.82 4.39 5.09
N GLU A 9 -17.11 5.56 4.50
CA GLU A 9 -17.11 5.83 3.07
C GLU A 9 -15.87 5.15 2.48
N PHE A 10 -16.08 4.09 1.68
CA PHE A 10 -14.99 3.37 1.03
C PHE A 10 -14.32 4.35 0.09
N ASP A 11 -13.27 5.01 0.57
CA ASP A 11 -12.61 6.04 -0.18
C ASP A 11 -11.76 5.37 -1.26
N PRO A 12 -12.15 5.47 -2.54
CA PRO A 12 -11.43 4.79 -3.63
C PRO A 12 -10.05 5.41 -3.89
N LEU A 13 -9.77 6.57 -3.28
CA LEU A 13 -8.51 7.29 -3.34
C LEU A 13 -7.60 7.01 -2.13
N ALA A 14 -8.06 6.23 -1.14
CA ALA A 14 -7.29 5.90 0.05
C ALA A 14 -5.93 5.27 -0.27
N PRO A 15 -5.83 4.23 -1.14
CA PRO A 15 -4.52 3.66 -1.43
C PRO A 15 -3.58 4.64 -2.17
N GLN A 16 -4.14 5.56 -2.97
CA GLN A 16 -3.40 6.62 -3.67
C GLN A 16 -2.85 7.64 -2.67
N ARG A 17 -3.66 8.07 -1.69
CA ARG A 17 -3.21 8.99 -0.64
C ARG A 17 -2.13 8.38 0.24
N GLU A 18 -2.29 7.12 0.62
CA GLU A 18 -1.28 6.40 1.40
C GLU A 18 0.02 6.25 0.59
N ALA A 19 -0.06 5.87 -0.69
CA ALA A 19 1.10 5.82 -1.56
C ALA A 19 1.76 7.20 -1.74
N ALA A 20 0.99 8.27 -1.85
CA ALA A 20 1.50 9.64 -1.92
C ALA A 20 2.22 10.06 -0.63
N LEU A 21 1.76 9.61 0.54
CA LEU A 21 2.43 9.85 1.81
C LEU A 21 3.81 9.16 1.84
N PHE A 22 3.89 7.88 1.45
CA PHE A 22 5.17 7.17 1.33
C PHE A 22 6.07 7.79 0.25
N TYR A 23 5.50 8.23 -0.87
CA TYR A 23 6.23 8.93 -1.90
C TYR A 23 6.82 10.26 -1.39
N GLY A 24 6.08 11.01 -0.58
CA GLY A 24 6.60 12.19 0.10
C GLY A 24 7.78 11.89 1.03
N LEU A 25 7.84 10.71 1.66
CA LEU A 25 9.03 10.28 2.42
C LEU A 25 10.20 9.95 1.48
N PHE A 26 9.93 9.27 0.37
CA PHE A 26 10.94 8.98 -0.65
C PHE A 26 11.61 10.26 -1.17
N LEU A 27 10.83 11.29 -1.51
CA LEU A 27 11.34 12.59 -1.96
C LEU A 27 12.20 13.31 -0.91
N ARG A 28 12.00 13.03 0.38
CA ARG A 28 12.84 13.56 1.47
C ARG A 28 14.13 12.78 1.69
N GLY A 29 14.44 11.79 0.85
CA GLY A 29 15.67 11.00 0.89
C GLY A 29 15.56 9.63 1.54
N HIS A 30 14.35 9.18 1.93
CA HIS A 30 14.18 7.80 2.39
C HIS A 30 14.36 6.82 1.22
N SER A 31 15.08 5.72 1.47
CA SER A 31 15.31 4.72 0.44
C SER A 31 14.01 4.02 0.03
N ALA A 32 13.77 3.93 -1.29
CA ALA A 32 12.59 3.24 -1.83
C ALA A 32 12.49 1.78 -1.36
N GLU A 33 13.61 1.08 -1.17
CA GLU A 33 13.62 -0.31 -0.67
C GLU A 33 13.10 -0.43 0.76
N THR A 34 13.47 0.50 1.65
CA THR A 34 12.98 0.52 3.03
C THR A 34 11.48 0.78 3.06
N LEU A 35 11.00 1.75 2.27
CA LEU A 35 9.58 2.07 2.18
C LEU A 35 8.77 0.91 1.58
N ARG A 36 9.26 0.24 0.55
CA ARG A 36 8.61 -0.96 -0.02
C ARG A 36 8.42 -2.06 1.03
N ARG A 37 9.43 -2.29 1.88
CA ARG A 37 9.35 -3.29 2.96
C ARG A 37 8.35 -2.89 4.05
N ASP A 38 8.23 -1.59 4.33
CA ASP A 38 7.27 -1.06 5.30
C ASP A 38 5.82 -1.15 4.80
N ILE A 39 5.60 -0.94 3.49
CA ILE A 39 4.30 -1.05 2.85
C ILE A 39 3.89 -2.52 2.64
N ASP A 40 4.84 -3.40 2.30
CA ASP A 40 4.56 -4.78 1.91
C ASP A 40 4.04 -5.62 3.08
N VAL A 41 2.97 -6.37 2.80
CA VAL A 41 2.54 -7.46 3.67
C VAL A 41 3.00 -8.78 3.06
N PRO A 42 3.89 -9.55 3.72
CA PRO A 42 4.38 -10.80 3.18
C PRO A 42 3.25 -11.82 3.01
N VAL A 43 3.19 -12.47 1.83
CA VAL A 43 2.18 -13.52 1.55
C VAL A 43 2.23 -14.68 2.55
N LYS A 44 3.43 -14.99 3.07
CA LYS A 44 3.60 -16.01 4.12
C LYS A 44 2.86 -15.64 5.41
N LEU A 45 2.86 -14.36 5.78
CA LEU A 45 2.13 -13.86 6.95
C LEU A 45 0.61 -13.98 6.71
N LEU A 46 0.13 -13.57 5.54
CA LEU A 46 -1.28 -13.74 5.18
C LEU A 46 -1.71 -15.20 5.29
N ASN A 47 -0.97 -16.13 4.67
CA ASN A 47 -1.30 -17.56 4.68
C ASN A 47 -1.31 -18.13 6.10
N LYS A 48 -0.36 -17.74 6.95
CA LYS A 48 -0.33 -18.14 8.37
C LYS A 48 -1.59 -17.68 9.11
N LEU A 49 -2.03 -16.44 8.88
CA LEU A 49 -3.23 -15.89 9.51
C LEU A 49 -4.52 -16.51 8.92
N MET A 50 -4.58 -16.75 7.61
CA MET A 50 -5.66 -17.49 6.95
C MET A 50 -5.86 -18.87 7.55
N PHE A 51 -4.76 -19.59 7.76
CA PHE A 51 -4.80 -20.93 8.35
C PHE A 51 -5.25 -20.89 9.81
N ARG A 52 -4.72 -19.94 10.60
CA ARG A 52 -5.08 -19.76 12.01
C ARG A 52 -6.57 -19.45 12.19
N HIS A 53 -7.12 -18.59 11.34
CA HIS A 53 -8.52 -18.15 11.39
C HIS A 53 -9.40 -18.90 10.37
N ARG A 54 -9.08 -20.16 10.07
CA ARG A 54 -9.76 -20.93 9.00
C ARG A 54 -11.29 -21.02 9.17
N ASN A 55 -11.77 -21.02 10.41
CA ASN A 55 -13.18 -21.13 10.77
C ASN A 55 -13.90 -19.77 10.85
N GLU A 56 -13.18 -18.65 10.77
CA GLU A 56 -13.72 -17.30 10.93
C GLU A 56 -13.77 -16.58 9.58
N GLN A 57 -14.86 -16.79 8.83
CA GLN A 57 -14.98 -16.23 7.48
C GLN A 57 -14.86 -14.69 7.42
N ALA A 58 -15.46 -13.97 8.38
CA ALA A 58 -15.38 -12.52 8.43
C ALA A 58 -13.93 -12.01 8.62
N VAL A 59 -13.16 -12.69 9.49
CA VAL A 59 -11.74 -12.37 9.71
C VAL A 59 -10.93 -12.63 8.44
N ARG A 60 -11.21 -13.74 7.74
CA ARG A 60 -10.53 -14.06 6.48
C ARG A 60 -10.78 -13.02 5.39
N GLN A 61 -12.02 -12.57 5.24
CA GLN A 61 -12.36 -11.51 4.29
C GLN A 61 -11.65 -10.20 4.61
N LYS A 62 -11.59 -9.80 5.90
CA LYS A 62 -10.89 -8.59 6.33
C LYS A 62 -9.39 -8.66 6.06
N LEU A 63 -8.76 -9.80 6.37
CA LEU A 63 -7.34 -10.05 6.11
C LEU A 63 -7.04 -10.00 4.60
N GLN A 64 -7.88 -10.59 3.76
CA GLN A 64 -7.72 -10.55 2.31
C GLN A 64 -7.88 -9.11 1.77
N ARG A 65 -8.88 -8.35 2.23
CA ARG A 65 -9.04 -6.93 1.87
C ARG A 65 -7.82 -6.11 2.28
N THR A 66 -7.32 -6.31 3.49
CA THR A 66 -6.12 -5.59 3.99
C THR A 66 -4.90 -5.91 3.15
N TYR A 67 -4.70 -7.19 2.79
CA TYR A 67 -3.60 -7.60 1.94
C TYR A 67 -3.69 -6.96 0.55
N LEU A 68 -4.87 -6.99 -0.08
CA LEU A 68 -5.08 -6.38 -1.39
C LEU A 68 -4.84 -4.87 -1.35
N TYR A 69 -5.33 -4.19 -0.31
CA TYR A 69 -5.09 -2.76 -0.11
C TYR A 69 -3.59 -2.45 -0.03
N ARG A 70 -2.83 -3.21 0.76
CA ARG A 70 -1.37 -3.02 0.89
C ARG A 70 -0.64 -3.25 -0.42
N LYS A 71 -1.07 -4.23 -1.22
CA LYS A 71 -0.53 -4.45 -2.57
C LYS A 71 -0.86 -3.31 -3.53
N GLN A 72 -2.07 -2.75 -3.45
CA GLN A 72 -2.45 -1.58 -4.24
C GLN A 72 -1.58 -0.36 -3.91
N VAL A 73 -1.42 -0.05 -2.62
CA VAL A 73 -0.53 1.03 -2.15
C VAL A 73 0.90 0.82 -2.67
N LEU A 74 1.44 -0.41 -2.52
CA LEU A 74 2.79 -0.74 -2.97
C LEU A 74 2.96 -0.56 -4.48
N SER A 75 2.00 -1.01 -5.29
CA SER A 75 2.06 -0.84 -6.74
C SER A 75 2.02 0.63 -7.17
N ILE A 76 1.17 1.45 -6.55
CA ILE A 76 1.10 2.88 -6.85
C ILE A 76 2.41 3.57 -6.45
N PHE A 77 2.94 3.26 -5.27
CA PHE A 77 4.22 3.79 -4.82
C PHE A 77 5.37 3.41 -5.76
N ASP A 78 5.42 2.15 -6.22
CA ASP A 78 6.47 1.68 -7.12
C ASP A 78 6.42 2.38 -8.49
N GLU A 79 5.22 2.64 -9.00
CA GLU A 79 5.03 3.41 -10.22
C GLU A 79 5.57 4.85 -10.06
N LEU A 80 5.21 5.53 -8.97
CA LEU A 80 5.67 6.89 -8.67
C LEU A 80 7.20 6.97 -8.60
N VAL A 81 7.83 6.05 -7.87
CA VAL A 81 9.30 5.97 -7.76
C VAL A 81 9.96 5.69 -9.10
N THR A 82 9.36 4.82 -9.92
CA THR A 82 9.90 4.49 -11.25
C THR A 82 9.85 5.69 -12.19
N ARG A 83 8.74 6.44 -12.16
CA ARG A 83 8.59 7.68 -12.94
C ARG A 83 9.63 8.72 -12.52
N GLU A 84 9.82 8.94 -11.22
CA GLU A 84 10.80 9.91 -10.74
C GLU A 84 12.23 9.57 -11.16
N LYS A 85 12.62 8.30 -11.02
CA LYS A 85 13.94 7.84 -11.48
C LYS A 85 14.13 7.99 -12.98
N ALA A 86 13.07 7.84 -13.77
CA ALA A 86 13.11 8.06 -15.20
C ALA A 86 13.28 9.56 -15.54
N GLN A 87 12.60 10.45 -14.80
CA GLN A 87 12.74 11.90 -14.96
C GLN A 87 14.13 12.41 -14.57
N ASP A 88 14.67 11.98 -13.42
CA ASP A 88 16.01 12.32 -12.96
C ASP A 88 17.08 11.94 -14.01
N ARG A 89 16.99 10.72 -14.55
CA ARG A 89 17.86 10.25 -15.63
C ARG A 89 17.74 11.08 -16.91
N MET A 90 16.54 11.58 -17.21
CA MET A 90 16.34 12.42 -18.40
C MET A 90 16.94 13.81 -18.20
N MET A 91 16.79 14.42 -17.02
CA MET A 91 17.39 15.72 -16.71
C MET A 91 18.92 15.67 -16.75
N LEU A 92 19.53 14.56 -16.31
CA LEU A 92 20.99 14.37 -16.33
C LEU A 92 21.59 14.22 -17.73
N ARG A 93 20.77 13.90 -18.76
CA ARG A 93 21.22 13.71 -20.15
C ARG A 93 21.11 14.98 -21.02
N VAL A 94 20.53 16.05 -20.47
CA VAL A 94 20.28 17.33 -21.18
C VAL A 94 21.32 18.40 -20.78
N HIS A 95 22.26 18.07 -19.91
CA HIS A 95 23.45 18.87 -19.59
C HIS A 95 24.71 18.16 -20.09
#